data_AF-A0A662E7S8-F1
#
_entry.id   AF-A0A662E7S8-F1
#
_cell.length_a   1.000
_cell.length_b   1.000
_cell.length_c   1.000
_cell.angle_alpha   90.00
_cell.angle_beta   90.00
_cell.angle_gamma   90.00
#
_symmetry.space_group_name_H-M   'P 1'
#
loop_
_entity.id
_entity.type
_entity.pdbx_description
1 polymer ?
#
loop_
_entity_poly.entity_id
_entity_poly.type
_entity_poly.pdbx_seq_one_letter_code
_entity_poly.pdbx_strand_id
1 'polypeptide(L)'
;MKTSPGGPVSLLLQRFLPRLKYPYLFLIMLFLFLADLVVPDFLPFIDEAMLGLLTVLVGSWKTRNEAPEEPLPPKDVTDYGADSDA
;
A
#
# COMPACT_ATOMS: atom_id res chain seq x y z
N MET A 1 -33.27 -4.39 9.00
CA MET A 1 -32.29 -4.09 10.06
C MET A 1 -31.63 -2.76 9.74
N LYS A 2 -31.99 -1.68 10.44
CA LYS A 2 -31.34 -0.36 10.28
C LYS A 2 -30.01 -0.41 11.02
N THR A 3 -28.90 -0.38 10.30
CA THR A 3 -27.57 -0.21 10.89
C THR A 3 -27.53 1.18 11.53
N SER A 4 -27.26 1.23 12.83
CA SER A 4 -26.98 2.49 13.55
C SER A 4 -25.93 3.29 12.77
N PRO A 5 -26.04 4.63 12.64
CA PRO A 5 -24.97 5.44 12.07
C PRO A 5 -23.73 5.22 12.93
N GLY A 6 -22.83 4.36 12.44
CA GLY A 6 -21.59 4.07 13.11
C GLY A 6 -20.91 5.41 13.37
N GLY A 7 -20.43 5.60 14.60
CA GLY A 7 -19.72 6.82 14.97
C GLY A 7 -18.59 7.14 13.98
N PRO A 8 -18.04 8.37 14.00
CA PRO A 8 -17.05 8.82 13.02
C PRO A 8 -15.88 7.84 12.86
N VAL A 9 -15.51 7.15 13.94
CA VAL A 9 -14.49 6.09 13.96
C VAL A 9 -14.85 4.89 13.07
N SER A 10 -16.11 4.44 13.06
CA SER A 10 -16.57 3.33 12.21
C SER A 10 -16.51 3.70 10.73
N LEU A 11 -16.84 4.95 10.39
CA LEU A 11 -16.75 5.47 9.02
C LEU A 11 -15.28 5.55 8.56
N LEU A 12 -14.37 6.01 9.42
CA LEU A 12 -12.94 5.95 9.14
C LEU A 12 -12.50 4.50 8.92
N LEU A 13 -12.78 3.60 9.87
CA LEU A 13 -12.42 2.18 9.77
C LEU A 13 -12.90 1.57 8.45
N GLN A 14 -14.17 1.76 8.07
CA GLN A 14 -14.72 1.24 6.81
C GLN A 14 -14.02 1.81 5.57
N ARG A 15 -13.50 3.04 5.63
CA ARG A 15 -12.76 3.65 4.51
C ARG A 15 -11.28 3.24 4.49
N PHE A 16 -10.68 2.99 5.65
CA PHE A 16 -9.25 2.68 5.78
C PHE A 16 -8.95 1.17 5.69
N LEU A 17 -9.76 0.30 6.30
CA LEU A 17 -9.54 -1.16 6.31
C LEU A 17 -9.43 -1.76 4.90
N PRO A 18 -10.31 -1.43 3.94
CA PRO A 18 -10.23 -1.98 2.58
C PRO A 18 -9.03 -1.46 1.77
N ARG A 19 -8.40 -0.36 2.22
CA ARG A 19 -7.25 0.27 1.53
C ARG A 19 -5.90 -0.25 2.02
N LEU A 20 -5.88 -1.08 3.06
CA LEU A 20 -4.66 -1.72 3.56
C LEU A 20 -4.22 -2.83 2.60
N LYS A 21 -3.04 -2.68 1.98
CA LYS A 21 -2.42 -3.76 1.20
C LYS A 21 -2.11 -5.01 2.03
N TYR A 22 -1.79 -4.83 3.32
CA TYR A 22 -1.35 -5.91 4.22
C TYR A 22 -2.11 -5.87 5.55
N PRO A 23 -3.39 -6.30 5.58
CA PRO A 23 -4.23 -6.21 6.78
C PRO A 23 -3.70 -7.06 7.94
N TYR A 24 -3.16 -8.25 7.67
CA TYR A 24 -2.58 -9.10 8.71
C TYR A 24 -1.33 -8.50 9.34
N LEU A 25 -0.45 -7.87 8.54
CA LEU A 25 0.75 -7.22 9.06
C LEU A 25 0.40 -6.06 9.99
N PHE A 26 -0.64 -5.30 9.64
CA PHE A 26 -1.19 -4.25 10.48
C PHE A 26 -1.78 -4.78 11.79
N LEU A 27 -2.52 -5.90 11.75
CA LEU A 27 -3.06 -6.54 12.96
C LEU A 27 -1.96 -7.04 13.89
N ILE A 28 -0.90 -7.66 13.34
CA ILE A 28 0.26 -8.08 14.12
C ILE A 28 0.92 -6.86 14.79
N MET A 29 1.19 -5.80 14.03
CA MET A 29 1.69 -4.53 14.56
C MET A 29 0.83 -3.96 15.69
N LEU A 30 -0.48 -3.90 15.47
CA LEU A 30 -1.43 -3.38 16.45
C LEU A 30 -1.46 -4.24 17.72
N PHE A 31 -1.42 -5.56 17.57
CA PHE A 31 -1.38 -6.49 18.70
C PHE A 31 -0.09 -6.31 19.51
N LEU A 32 1.07 -6.22 18.84
CA LEU A 32 2.35 -5.97 19.52
C LEU A 32 2.32 -4.62 20.26
N PHE A 33 1.81 -3.56 19.63
CA PHE A 33 1.68 -2.24 20.25
C PHE A 33 0.79 -2.24 21.49
N LEU A 34 -0.37 -2.93 21.44
CA LEU A 34 -1.27 -3.03 22.59
C LEU A 34 -0.65 -3.86 23.71
N ALA A 35 0.04 -4.95 23.36
CA ALA A 35 0.74 -5.79 24.33
C ALA A 35 1.83 -4.99 25.05
N ASP A 36 2.60 -4.18 24.31
CA ASP A 36 3.63 -3.28 24.83
C ASP A 36 3.03 -2.24 25.79
N LEU A 37 1.91 -1.63 25.43
CA LEU A 37 1.23 -0.62 26.25
C LEU A 37 0.70 -1.18 27.59
N VAL A 38 0.28 -2.45 27.61
CA VAL A 38 -0.27 -3.11 28.80
C VAL A 38 0.85 -3.64 29.71
N VAL A 39 1.98 -4.03 29.12
CA VAL A 39 3.08 -4.68 29.82
C VAL A 39 4.40 -3.95 29.51
N PRO A 40 4.55 -2.69 29.97
CA PRO A 40 5.79 -1.96 29.81
C PRO A 40 6.89 -2.69 30.59
N ASP A 41 8.01 -2.97 29.93
CA ASP A 41 9.27 -3.53 30.48
C ASP A 41 9.48 -5.07 30.48
N PHE A 42 8.55 -5.91 30.02
CA PHE A 42 8.78 -7.38 30.03
C PHE A 42 9.46 -7.96 28.79
N LEU A 43 9.45 -7.23 27.67
CA LEU A 43 9.84 -7.77 26.37
C LEU A 43 11.00 -6.96 25.77
N PRO A 44 12.27 -7.29 26.12
CA PRO A 44 13.38 -6.84 25.30
C PRO A 44 13.12 -7.35 23.87
N PHE A 45 13.30 -6.51 22.84
CA PHE A 45 13.08 -6.80 21.41
C PHE A 45 11.69 -6.49 20.80
N ILE A 46 10.66 -6.13 21.57
CA ILE A 46 9.36 -5.77 20.96
C ILE A 46 9.46 -4.47 20.17
N ASP A 47 10.13 -3.46 20.71
CA ASP A 47 10.28 -2.17 20.03
C ASP A 47 11.03 -2.33 18.70
N GLU A 48 12.03 -3.20 18.64
CA GLU A 48 12.78 -3.53 17.43
C GLU A 48 11.94 -4.31 16.42
N ALA A 49 11.13 -5.27 16.90
CA ALA A 49 10.20 -6.01 16.04
C ALA A 49 9.12 -5.09 15.47
N MET A 50 8.57 -4.19 16.29
CA MET A 50 7.62 -3.17 15.87
C MET A 50 8.22 -2.22 14.85
N LEU A 51 9.44 -1.74 15.08
CA LEU A 51 10.14 -0.85 14.16
C LEU A 51 10.49 -1.55 12.84
N GLY A 52 10.88 -2.84 12.89
CA GLY A 52 11.07 -3.68 11.71
C GLY A 52 9.78 -3.87 10.91
N LEU A 53 8.66 -4.20 11.58
CA LEU A 53 7.36 -4.32 10.93
C LEU A 53 6.88 -3.00 10.35
N LEU A 54 7.08 -1.88 11.05
CA LEU A 54 6.79 -0.54 10.56
C LEU A 54 7.60 -0.22 9.29
N THR A 55 8.88 -0.58 9.27
CA THR A 55 9.75 -0.40 8.11
C THR A 55 9.25 -1.18 6.90
N VAL A 56 8.86 -2.44 7.09
CA VAL A 56 8.24 -3.26 6.02
C VAL A 56 6.95 -2.60 5.54
N LEU A 57 6.09 -2.14 6.46
CA LEU A 57 4.83 -1.50 6.12
C LEU A 57 5.03 -0.23 5.29
N VAL A 58 5.95 0.65 5.70
CA VAL A 58 6.30 1.89 4.99
C VAL A 58 6.97 1.59 3.65
N GLY A 59 7.90 0.65 3.59
CA GLY A 59 8.55 0.23 2.34
C GLY A 59 7.56 -0.38 1.34
N SER A 60 6.47 -0.96 1.84
CA SER A 60 5.43 -1.59 1.02
C SER A 60 4.43 -0.61 0.39
N TRP A 61 4.45 0.68 0.78
CA TRP A 61 3.53 1.71 0.28
C TRP A 61 3.76 2.10 -1.19
N LYS A 62 4.79 1.58 -1.87
CA LYS A 62 5.02 1.87 -3.30
C LYS A 62 3.80 1.48 -4.14
N THR A 63 3.09 2.49 -4.64
CA THR A 63 2.08 2.35 -5.67
C THR A 63 2.81 2.03 -6.98
N ARG A 64 2.59 0.82 -7.49
CA ARG A 64 3.03 0.48 -8.84
C ARG A 64 2.07 1.15 -9.81
N ASN A 65 2.33 2.42 -10.12
CA ASN A 65 1.93 3.00 -11.40
C ASN A 65 3.02 2.64 -12.41
N GLU A 66 3.29 1.35 -12.57
CA GLU A 66 3.87 0.85 -13.82
C GLU A 66 2.66 0.83 -14.76
N ALA A 67 2.44 1.96 -15.44
CA ALA A 67 1.65 1.91 -16.66
C ALA A 67 2.22 0.75 -17.50
N PRO A 68 1.39 -0.13 -18.06
CA PRO A 68 1.88 -1.09 -19.04
C PRO A 68 2.70 -0.28 -20.04
N GLU A 69 4.00 -0.56 -20.17
CA GLU A 69 4.73 -0.14 -21.36
C GLU A 69 4.01 -0.85 -22.50
N GLU A 70 3.03 -0.16 -23.11
CA GLU A 70 2.58 -0.55 -24.43
C GLU A 70 3.85 -0.58 -25.28
N PRO A 71 4.20 -1.73 -25.88
CA PRO A 71 5.29 -1.76 -26.82
C PRO A 71 4.90 -0.76 -27.90
N LEU A 72 5.63 0.35 -27.98
CA LEU A 72 5.36 1.36 -29.00
C LEU A 72 5.33 0.62 -30.34
N PRO A 73 4.28 0.81 -31.16
CA PRO A 73 4.22 0.18 -32.47
C PRO A 73 5.54 0.49 -33.19
N PRO A 74 6.16 -0.49 -33.88
CA PRO A 74 7.40 -0.25 -34.60
C PRO A 74 7.28 1.03 -35.40
N LYS A 75 8.17 1.98 -35.15
CA LYS A 75 8.22 3.23 -35.91
C LYS A 75 8.57 2.83 -37.34
N ASP A 76 7.56 2.69 -38.18
CA ASP A 76 7.73 2.36 -39.58
C ASP A 76 8.44 3.55 -40.22
N VAL A 77 9.73 3.36 -40.51
CA VAL A 77 10.62 4.35 -41.12
C VAL A 77 10.44 4.41 -42.64
N THR A 78 9.39 3.81 -43.19
CA THR A 78 9.14 3.70 -44.62
C THR A 78 8.47 4.93 -45.24
N ASP A 79 8.18 5.97 -44.46
CA ASP A 79 7.62 7.24 -44.94
C ASP A 79 8.71 8.32 -45.07
N TYR A 80 9.82 7.97 -45.74
CA TYR A 80 10.86 8.92 -46.09
C TYR A 80 11.09 8.87 -47.61
N GLY A 81 10.27 9.61 -48.36
CA GLY A 81 10.57 10.01 -49.74
C GLY A 81 9.77 9.30 -50.84
N ALA A 82 8.44 9.35 -50.80
CA ALA A 82 7.60 8.92 -51.93
C ALA A 82 7.07 10.09 -52.78
N ASP A 83 7.58 11.30 -52.55
CA ASP A 83 6.95 12.54 -53.00
C ASP A 83 7.93 13.64 -53.47
N SER A 84 9.15 13.29 -53.91
CA SER A 84 10.07 14.28 -54.53
C SER A 84 10.13 14.27 -56.06
N ASP A 85 9.39 13.38 -56.73
CA ASP A 85 9.42 13.26 -58.19
C ASP A 85 8.05 13.59 -58.80
N ALA A 86 7.72 14.89 -58.88
CA ALA A 86 6.62 15.42 -59.68
C ALA A 86 6.98 16.79 -60.29
#